data_AF-A0A497RLD1-F1
#
_entry.id   AF-A0A497RLD1-F1
#
_cell.length_a   1.000
_cell.length_b   1.000
_cell.length_c   1.000
_cell.angle_alpha   90.00
_cell.angle_beta   90.00
_cell.angle_gamma   90.00
#
_symmetry.space_group_name_H-M   'P 1'
#
loop_
_entity.id
_entity.type
_entity.pdbx_description
1 polymer ?
#
loop_
_entity_poly.entity_id
_entity_poly.type
_entity_poly.pdbx_seq_one_letter_code
_entity_poly.pdbx_strand_id
1 'polypeptide(L)'
;MIELELGELYRYSLLEYGDTVELRLYENRVGREKDFDWGIAGEVIAKRVGKIKGVNCATYSPALQCLSVKISKDAEGVDGIVRSILNIACEVLTRYATALGRAKLVLEDFDIEPS
;
A
#
# COMPACT_ATOMS: atom_id res chain seq x y z
N MET A 1 0.76 -23.71 -4.98
CA MET A 1 1.53 -22.59 -4.40
C MET A 1 1.23 -21.41 -5.30
N ILE A 2 0.44 -20.45 -4.85
CA ILE A 2 -0.02 -19.34 -5.71
C ILE A 2 1.04 -18.25 -5.60
N GLU A 3 1.90 -18.12 -6.62
CA GLU A 3 2.71 -16.92 -6.83
C GLU A 3 1.74 -15.78 -7.15
N LEU A 4 1.58 -14.86 -6.21
CA LEU A 4 0.86 -13.62 -6.43
C LEU A 4 1.76 -12.71 -7.29
N GLU A 5 1.52 -12.69 -8.61
CA GLU A 5 1.96 -11.57 -9.47
C GLU A 5 1.16 -10.31 -9.11
N LEU A 6 1.39 -9.76 -7.91
CA LEU A 6 0.89 -8.44 -7.49
C LEU A 6 1.79 -7.30 -8.03
N GLY A 7 2.66 -7.60 -9.01
CA GLY A 7 3.91 -6.91 -9.27
C GLY A 7 3.90 -5.81 -10.33
N GLU A 8 2.77 -5.47 -10.95
CA GLU A 8 2.82 -4.47 -12.04
C GLU A 8 2.97 -3.02 -11.53
N LEU A 9 2.33 -2.69 -10.41
CA LEU A 9 2.32 -1.31 -9.87
C LEU A 9 3.19 -1.14 -8.62
N TYR A 10 3.56 -2.23 -7.95
CA TYR A 10 4.35 -2.20 -6.72
C TYR A 10 5.22 -3.44 -6.54
N ARG A 11 6.28 -3.30 -5.75
CA ARG A 11 7.10 -4.40 -5.22
C ARG A 11 6.98 -4.41 -3.71
N TYR A 12 7.17 -5.55 -3.06
CA TYR A 12 7.11 -5.60 -1.60
C TYR A 12 8.24 -6.40 -0.97
N SER A 13 8.53 -6.08 0.29
CA SER A 13 9.40 -6.87 1.15
C SER A 13 8.80 -6.99 2.54
N LEU A 14 9.07 -8.13 3.18
CA LEU A 14 8.73 -8.38 4.58
C LEU A 14 10.02 -8.42 5.37
N LEU A 15 10.08 -7.63 6.43
CA LEU A 15 11.23 -7.49 7.31
C LEU A 15 10.79 -7.73 8.74
N GLU A 16 11.56 -8.50 9.50
CA GLU A 16 11.27 -8.72 10.91
C GLU A 16 12.19 -7.87 11.79
N TYR A 17 11.60 -7.15 12.73
CA TYR A 17 12.31 -6.30 13.68
C TYR A 17 11.74 -6.53 15.08
N GLY A 18 12.48 -7.27 15.91
CA GLY A 18 12.03 -7.57 17.27
C GLY A 18 10.66 -8.26 17.28
N ASP A 19 9.68 -7.61 17.92
CA ASP A 19 8.28 -8.00 18.08
C ASP A 19 7.37 -7.56 16.92
N THR A 20 7.94 -6.98 15.87
CA THR A 20 7.20 -6.39 14.75
C THR A 20 7.59 -7.05 13.42
N VAL A 21 6.61 -7.22 12.53
CA VAL A 21 6.81 -7.47 11.10
C VAL A 21 6.55 -6.18 10.35
N GLU A 22 7.50 -5.73 9.56
CA GLU A 22 7.35 -4.58 8.68
C GLU A 22 7.14 -5.04 7.24
N LEU A 23 5.97 -4.73 6.67
CA LEU A 23 5.71 -4.83 5.24
C LEU A 23 6.05 -3.50 4.59
N ARG A 24 6.96 -3.53 3.60
CA ARG A 24 7.26 -2.36 2.77
C ARG A 24 6.71 -2.58 1.37
N LEU A 25 5.94 -1.63 0.86
CA LEU A 25 5.51 -1.57 -0.53
C LEU A 25 6.25 -0.42 -1.23
N TYR A 26 6.92 -0.72 -2.33
CA TYR A 26 7.69 0.22 -3.13
C TYR A 26 7.00 0.45 -4.46
N GLU A 27 7.06 1.68 -4.97
CA GLU A 27 6.69 1.97 -6.35
C GLU A 27 7.49 1.08 -7.32
N ASN A 28 6.77 0.45 -8.27
CA ASN A 28 7.44 -0.32 -9.30
C ASN A 28 7.87 0.60 -10.46
N ARG A 29 9.14 1.01 -10.44
CA ARG A 29 9.76 1.83 -11.50
C ARG A 29 10.36 1.02 -12.66
N VAL A 30 10.10 -0.29 -12.70
CA VAL A 30 10.61 -1.18 -13.75
C VAL A 30 9.46 -1.58 -14.66
N GLY A 31 9.66 -1.51 -15.99
CA GLY A 31 8.64 -1.90 -16.97
C GLY A 31 7.86 -0.73 -17.56
N ARG A 32 6.62 -0.99 -18.00
CA ARG A 32 5.80 -0.03 -18.79
C ARG A 32 5.30 1.17 -17.98
N GLU A 33 5.19 1.03 -16.67
CA GLU A 33 4.64 2.04 -15.75
C GLU A 33 5.73 2.82 -14.98
N LYS A 34 6.94 2.96 -15.53
CA LYS A 34 8.08 3.64 -14.87
C LYS A 34 7.80 5.09 -14.41
N ASP A 35 6.79 5.74 -15.00
CA ASP A 35 6.39 7.11 -14.72
C ASP A 35 5.13 7.19 -13.83
N PHE A 36 4.67 6.06 -13.27
CA PHE A 36 3.54 5.98 -12.37
C PHE A 36 3.95 6.29 -10.92
N ASP A 37 3.83 7.56 -10.55
CA ASP A 37 3.96 8.05 -9.17
C ASP A 37 2.67 7.74 -8.38
N TRP A 38 2.79 7.14 -7.20
CA TRP A 38 1.63 6.86 -6.38
C TRP A 38 1.02 8.13 -5.81
N GLY A 39 1.81 9.17 -5.53
CA GLY A 39 1.31 10.43 -4.97
C GLY A 39 0.31 10.22 -3.83
N ILE A 40 -0.90 10.75 -3.99
CA ILE A 40 -1.98 10.64 -3.00
C ILE A 40 -2.48 9.20 -2.82
N ALA A 41 -2.35 8.33 -3.83
CA ALA A 41 -2.76 6.93 -3.70
C ALA A 41 -1.98 6.21 -2.59
N GLY A 42 -0.69 6.55 -2.40
CA GLY A 42 0.10 6.01 -1.29
C GLY A 42 -0.46 6.42 0.07
N GLU A 43 -0.92 7.67 0.21
CA GLU A 43 -1.57 8.17 1.44
C GLU A 43 -2.92 7.51 1.70
N VAL A 44 -3.73 7.31 0.66
CA VAL A 44 -4.99 6.55 0.72
C VAL A 44 -4.74 5.14 1.25
N ILE A 45 -3.73 4.45 0.70
CA ILE A 45 -3.39 3.10 1.13
C ILE A 45 -2.96 3.12 2.60
N ALA A 46 -2.08 4.04 3.01
CA ALA A 46 -1.64 4.18 4.39
C ALA A 46 -2.83 4.38 5.36
N LYS A 47 -3.75 5.29 5.02
CA LYS A 47 -4.94 5.61 5.82
C LYS A 47 -5.89 4.41 5.94
N ARG A 48 -6.11 3.66 4.85
CA ARG A 48 -6.96 2.46 4.86
C ARG A 48 -6.32 1.31 5.64
N VAL A 49 -5.03 1.06 5.41
CA VAL A 49 -4.27 -0.01 6.07
C VAL A 49 -4.12 0.24 7.56
N GLY A 50 -3.92 1.49 7.99
CA GLY A 50 -3.82 1.86 9.40
C GLY A 50 -5.08 1.55 10.23
N LYS A 51 -6.23 1.27 9.58
CA LYS A 51 -7.47 0.85 10.24
C LYS A 51 -7.58 -0.67 10.43
N ILE A 52 -6.67 -1.47 9.86
CA ILE A 52 -6.69 -2.92 10.01
C ILE A 52 -6.23 -3.31 11.42
N LYS A 53 -7.03 -4.14 12.11
CA LYS A 53 -6.66 -4.68 13.43
C LYS A 53 -5.34 -5.45 13.33
N GLY A 54 -4.39 -5.12 14.21
CA GLY A 54 -3.04 -5.72 14.23
C GLY A 54 -1.97 -4.91 13.49
N VAL A 55 -2.37 -3.87 12.74
CA VAL A 55 -1.44 -2.87 12.21
C VAL A 55 -1.19 -1.81 13.29
N ASN A 56 0.08 -1.62 13.66
CA ASN A 56 0.50 -0.62 14.64
C ASN A 56 0.67 0.76 14.00
N CYS A 57 1.19 0.78 12.77
CA CYS A 57 1.50 2.01 12.05
C CYS A 57 1.54 1.74 10.54
N ALA A 58 1.05 2.68 9.74
CA ALA A 58 1.16 2.65 8.30
C ALA A 58 1.46 4.06 7.79
N THR A 59 2.59 4.23 7.10
CA THR A 59 3.06 5.54 6.65
C THR A 59 3.56 5.45 5.23
N TYR A 60 3.07 6.33 4.37
CA TYR A 60 3.61 6.51 3.02
C TYR A 60 4.63 7.64 3.03
N SER A 61 5.79 7.40 2.42
CA SER A 61 6.81 8.42 2.19
C SER A 61 6.94 8.62 0.68
N PRO A 62 6.43 9.74 0.12
CA PRO A 62 6.61 10.07 -1.29
C PRO A 62 8.10 10.23 -1.66
N ALA A 63 8.90 10.79 -0.76
CA ALA A 63 10.34 10.97 -0.98
C ALA A 63 11.10 9.65 -1.12
N LEU A 64 10.68 8.62 -0.37
CA LEU A 64 11.24 7.27 -0.44
C LEU A 64 10.44 6.33 -1.35
N GLN A 65 9.31 6.80 -1.87
CA GLN A 65 8.38 6.06 -2.70
C GLN A 65 8.02 4.69 -2.11
N CYS A 66 7.74 4.73 -0.83
CA CYS A 66 7.64 3.55 0.00
C CYS A 66 6.52 3.73 1.02
N LEU A 67 5.60 2.78 1.05
CA LEU A 67 4.69 2.56 2.16
C LEU A 67 5.35 1.59 3.14
N SER A 68 5.53 2.03 4.38
CA SER A 68 5.95 1.19 5.50
C SER A 68 4.75 0.87 6.37
N VAL A 69 4.50 -0.42 6.61
CA VAL A 69 3.43 -0.91 7.48
C VAL A 69 4.01 -1.81 8.55
N LYS A 70 3.84 -1.43 9.81
CA LYS A 70 4.29 -2.18 10.99
C LYS A 70 3.13 -2.98 11.57
N ILE A 71 3.30 -4.29 11.67
CA ILE A 71 2.34 -5.27 12.16
C ILE A 71 2.93 -5.92 13.41
N SER A 72 2.14 -6.03 14.49
CA SER A 72 2.60 -6.77 15.68
C SER A 72 2.72 -8.26 15.37
N LYS A 73 3.80 -8.92 15.82
CA LYS A 73 3.95 -10.39 15.72
C LYS A 73 2.95 -11.15 16.59
N ASP A 74 2.45 -10.51 17.64
CA ASP A 74 1.43 -11.08 18.52
C ASP A 74 0.03 -10.96 17.90
N ALA A 75 -0.11 -10.29 16.76
CA ALA A 75 -1.37 -10.26 16.03
C ALA A 75 -1.68 -11.64 15.48
N GLU A 76 -2.82 -12.20 15.90
CA GLU A 76 -3.32 -13.45 15.35
C GLU A 76 -3.56 -13.29 13.84
N GLY A 77 -2.93 -14.16 13.03
CA GLY A 77 -3.12 -14.16 11.58
C GLY A 77 -2.34 -13.09 10.80
N VAL A 78 -1.07 -12.84 11.15
CA VAL A 78 -0.16 -11.93 10.42
C VAL A 78 -0.23 -12.10 8.90
N ASP A 79 -0.23 -13.34 8.39
CA ASP A 79 -0.34 -13.61 6.95
C ASP A 79 -1.65 -13.08 6.34
N GLY A 80 -2.76 -13.16 7.09
CA GLY A 80 -4.05 -12.61 6.69
C GLY A 80 -4.04 -11.08 6.66
N ILE A 81 -3.35 -10.46 7.62
CA ILE A 81 -3.14 -9.01 7.66
C ILE A 81 -2.32 -8.58 6.44
N VAL A 82 -1.18 -9.24 6.18
CA VAL A 82 -0.33 -8.97 5.01
C VAL A 82 -1.13 -9.08 3.71
N ARG A 83 -1.90 -10.15 3.52
CA ARG A 83 -2.76 -10.31 2.33
C ARG A 83 -3.80 -9.19 2.21
N SER A 84 -4.41 -8.78 3.32
CA SER A 84 -5.39 -7.68 3.32
C SER A 84 -4.75 -6.36 2.89
N ILE A 85 -3.53 -6.09 3.35
CA ILE A 85 -2.77 -4.90 2.95
C ILE A 85 -2.47 -4.91 1.46
N LEU A 86 -1.98 -6.04 0.94
CA LEU A 86 -1.66 -6.20 -0.48
C LEU A 86 -2.90 -6.05 -1.37
N ASN A 87 -4.06 -6.56 -0.93
CA ASN A 87 -5.33 -6.40 -1.64
C ASN A 87 -5.77 -4.93 -1.70
N ILE A 88 -5.68 -4.19 -0.59
CA ILE A 88 -6.01 -2.76 -0.56
C ILE A 88 -5.07 -1.97 -1.49
N ALA A 89 -3.77 -2.24 -1.43
CA ALA A 89 -2.80 -1.59 -2.30
C ALA A 89 -3.11 -1.85 -3.78
N CYS A 90 -3.39 -3.12 -4.15
CA CYS A 90 -3.77 -3.48 -5.50
C CYS A 90 -5.04 -2.76 -5.96
N GLU A 91 -6.09 -2.76 -5.13
CA GLU A 91 -7.37 -2.09 -5.42
C GLU A 91 -7.17 -0.59 -5.69
N VAL A 92 -6.48 0.10 -4.80
CA VAL A 92 -6.28 1.56 -4.89
C VAL A 92 -5.40 1.90 -6.09
N LEU A 93 -4.26 1.22 -6.27
CA LEU A 93 -3.32 1.52 -7.35
C LEU A 93 -3.91 1.20 -8.72
N THR A 94 -4.67 0.10 -8.86
CA THR A 94 -5.35 -0.24 -10.12
C THR A 94 -6.35 0.83 -10.53
N ARG A 95 -7.14 1.34 -9.57
CA ARG A 95 -8.07 2.45 -9.85
C ARG A 95 -7.33 3.72 -10.21
N TYR A 96 -6.27 4.05 -9.46
CA TYR A 96 -5.46 5.25 -9.66
C TYR A 96 -4.67 5.26 -10.98
N ALA A 97 -4.26 4.10 -11.48
CA ALA A 97 -3.57 3.97 -12.76
C ALA A 97 -4.39 4.45 -13.96
N THR A 98 -5.73 4.45 -13.84
CA THR A 98 -6.64 4.92 -14.91
C THR A 98 -6.66 6.45 -15.02
N ALA A 99 -6.98 6.99 -16.20
CA ALA A 99 -7.11 8.44 -16.39
C ALA A 99 -8.18 9.08 -15.49
N LEU A 100 -9.23 8.32 -15.15
CA LEU A 100 -10.26 8.71 -14.18
C LEU A 100 -9.74 8.72 -12.74
N GLY A 101 -8.89 7.73 -12.39
CA GLY A 101 -8.17 7.61 -11.13
C GLY A 101 -7.34 8.83 -10.75
N ARG A 102 -6.73 9.47 -11.75
CA ARG A 102 -5.89 10.67 -11.59
C ARG A 102 -6.69 11.98 -11.60
N ALA A 103 -7.96 11.93 -11.97
CA ALA A 103 -8.85 13.07 -11.89
C ALA A 103 -9.31 13.25 -10.44
N LYS A 104 -9.36 14.50 -9.98
CA LYS A 104 -9.70 14.97 -8.62
C LYS A 104 -10.94 14.29 -7.97
N LEU A 105 -11.83 13.71 -8.77
CA LEU A 105 -13.05 12.99 -8.34
C LEU A 105 -12.78 11.71 -7.53
N VAL A 106 -11.62 11.05 -7.69
CA VAL A 106 -11.32 9.82 -6.92
C VAL A 106 -10.89 10.10 -5.48
N LEU A 107 -10.51 11.35 -5.15
CA LEU A 107 -10.19 11.77 -3.78
C LEU A 107 -11.45 11.86 -2.89
N GLU A 108 -12.60 12.18 -3.48
CA GLU A 108 -13.89 12.24 -2.79
C GLU A 108 -14.40 10.84 -2.43
N ASP A 109 -14.14 9.83 -3.27
CA ASP A 109 -14.50 8.42 -3.02
C ASP A 109 -13.64 7.74 -1.92
N PHE A 110 -12.54 8.37 -1.47
CA PHE A 110 -11.61 7.83 -0.47
C PHE A 110 -11.64 8.54 0.89
N ASP A 111 -12.61 9.43 1.14
CA ASP A 111 -12.72 10.22 2.39
C ASP A 111 -11.42 11.01 2.70
N ILE A 112 -10.75 11.57 1.68
CA ILE A 112 -9.60 12.45 1.89
C ILE A 112 -9.97 13.85 1.44
N GLU A 113 -10.22 14.74 2.40
CA GLU A 113 -10.32 16.17 2.10
C GLU A 113 -8.99 16.66 1.55
N PRO A 114 -8.99 17.43 0.44
CA PRO A 114 -7.78 18.08 -0.03
C PRO A 114 -7.36 19.14 1.01
N SER A 115 -6.14 19.00 1.53
CA SER A 115 -5.49 19.99 2.40
C SER A 115 -5.12 21.27 1.65
#